data_AF-A0A4S4DPC7-F1
#
_entry.id   AF-A0A4S4DPC7-F1
#
_cell.length_a   1.000
_cell.length_b   1.000
_cell.length_c   1.000
_cell.angle_alpha   90.00
_cell.angle_beta   90.00
_cell.angle_gamma   90.00
#
_symmetry.space_group_name_H-M   'P 1'
#
loop_
_entity.id
_entity.type
_entity.pdbx_description
1 polymer ?
#
loop_
_entity_poly.entity_id
_entity_poly.type
_entity_poly.pdbx_seq_one_letter_code
_entity_poly.pdbx_strand_id
1 'polypeptide(L)'
;MAASSVRRHRAACDGGKRATAARHVSLQLSHLLNLLRPHAHRFTKQKAKTNSHRLCVRQSSDKTLPFPLVLKVSSIELIYVVRDDPTNNVLDSIFSKLGMQLHRRDHHPIGILKNAIYNYFDITYSGKFDKFDNLFPFVSVKMNFDDVLVPEDHVSRSYNDTYYVDSQTVLRCHICAHQAELLRKGHTHFLVTGDVYRRDSIDSTHRPVFHQMEGFRVFTPDDWEPSGMDGTSYVAEDLKKCLEGLARHLFGTV
;
A
#
# COMPACT_ATOMS: atom_id res chain seq x y z
N MET A 1 -11.02 -12.80 3.37
CA MET A 1 -12.09 -11.95 2.79
C MET A 1 -11.45 -10.67 2.29
N ALA A 2 -11.51 -10.40 0.98
CA ALA A 2 -11.12 -9.10 0.44
C ALA A 2 -12.22 -8.09 0.82
N ALA A 3 -11.84 -6.95 1.39
CA ALA A 3 -12.80 -5.87 1.62
C ALA A 3 -13.02 -5.15 0.29
N SER A 4 -14.13 -5.45 -0.39
CA SER A 4 -14.61 -4.64 -1.50
C SER A 4 -15.54 -3.56 -0.95
N SER A 5 -15.23 -2.30 -1.22
CA SER A 5 -16.09 -1.17 -0.86
C SER A 5 -16.53 -0.50 -2.15
N VAL A 6 -17.84 -0.50 -2.43
CA VAL A 6 -18.42 0.24 -3.54
C VAL A 6 -18.70 1.66 -3.04
N ARG A 7 -17.77 2.60 -3.29
CA ARG A 7 -18.01 4.03 -3.02
C ARG A 7 -18.16 4.78 -4.34
N ARG A 8 -19.28 5.48 -4.50
CA ARG A 8 -19.48 6.46 -5.58
C ARG A 8 -18.57 7.66 -5.33
N HIS A 9 -17.47 7.78 -6.07
CA HIS A 9 -16.74 9.04 -6.13
C HIS A 9 -17.40 9.94 -7.17
N ARG A 10 -18.10 10.99 -6.73
CA ARG A 10 -18.38 12.15 -7.59
C ARG A 10 -17.08 12.93 -7.70
N ALA A 11 -16.36 12.77 -8.81
CA ALA A 11 -15.33 13.75 -9.15
C ALA A 11 -16.03 15.08 -9.39
N ALA A 12 -15.77 16.07 -8.53
CA ALA A 12 -16.20 17.44 -8.76
C ALA A 12 -15.34 18.02 -9.90
N CYS A 13 -15.83 17.88 -11.13
CA CYS A 13 -15.32 18.62 -12.27
C CYS A 13 -16.28 19.76 -12.56
N ASP A 14 -15.81 20.98 -12.32
CA ASP A 14 -16.44 22.19 -12.83
C ASP A 14 -16.42 22.12 -14.37
N GLY A 15 -17.58 22.28 -15.02
CA GLY A 15 -17.73 22.21 -16.47
C GLY A 15 -18.24 20.86 -17.03
N GLY A 16 -19.55 20.60 -16.90
CA GLY A 16 -20.37 19.98 -17.94
C GLY A 16 -19.99 18.62 -18.56
N LYS A 17 -19.23 17.74 -17.88
CA LYS A 17 -18.90 16.40 -18.42
C LYS A 17 -19.61 15.27 -17.66
N ARG A 18 -20.06 14.28 -18.45
CA ARG A 18 -20.87 13.10 -18.08
C ARG A 18 -20.27 12.32 -16.89
N ALA A 19 -21.15 11.68 -16.12
CA ALA A 19 -20.80 10.91 -14.92
C ALA A 19 -19.73 9.85 -15.17
N THR A 20 -18.65 9.90 -14.39
CA THR A 20 -17.53 8.95 -14.42
C THR A 20 -17.74 7.88 -13.34
N ALA A 21 -17.47 6.61 -13.65
CA ALA A 21 -17.54 5.52 -12.68
C ALA A 21 -16.12 5.04 -12.36
N ALA A 22 -15.77 4.94 -11.08
CA ALA A 22 -14.47 4.43 -10.65
C ALA A 22 -14.67 3.37 -9.56
N ARG A 23 -13.88 2.31 -9.60
CA ARG A 23 -13.80 1.33 -8.50
C ARG A 23 -12.36 1.02 -8.16
N HIS A 24 -12.18 0.64 -6.90
CA HIS A 24 -10.91 0.43 -6.22
C HIS A 24 -10.94 -0.95 -5.55
N VAL A 25 -9.83 -1.67 -5.61
CA VAL A 25 -9.61 -2.87 -4.79
C VAL A 25 -8.27 -2.77 -4.10
N SER A 26 -8.27 -2.96 -2.78
CA SER A 26 -7.07 -3.13 -1.98
C SER A 26 -6.93 -4.60 -1.56
N LEU A 27 -5.84 -5.24 -1.97
CA LEU A 27 -5.45 -6.59 -1.59
C LEU A 27 -4.31 -6.53 -0.57
N GLN A 28 -4.48 -7.22 0.56
CA GLN A 28 -3.40 -7.40 1.51
C GLN A 28 -2.56 -8.62 1.11
N LEU A 29 -1.32 -8.39 0.69
CA LEU A 29 -0.44 -9.42 0.12
C LEU A 29 -0.10 -10.51 1.14
N SER A 30 0.00 -10.18 2.43
CA SER A 30 0.26 -11.18 3.48
C SER A 30 -0.88 -12.18 3.67
N HIS A 31 -2.13 -11.77 3.49
CA HIS A 31 -3.28 -12.69 3.56
C HIS A 31 -3.33 -13.64 2.37
N LEU A 32 -2.95 -13.16 1.18
CA LEU A 32 -2.92 -13.96 -0.04
C LEU A 32 -1.81 -15.03 0.01
N LEU A 33 -0.66 -14.72 0.63
CA LEU A 33 0.40 -15.70 0.90
C LEU A 33 -0.04 -16.85 1.82
N ASN A 34 -0.96 -16.58 2.77
CA ASN A 34 -1.49 -17.64 3.63
C ASN A 34 -2.42 -18.60 2.87
N LEU A 35 -3.10 -18.12 1.82
CA LEU A 35 -3.91 -18.95 0.93
C LEU A 35 -3.06 -19.81 -0.02
N LEU A 36 -1.82 -19.40 -0.27
CA LEU A 36 -0.84 -20.13 -1.11
C LEU A 36 -0.11 -21.26 -0.35
N ARG A 37 -0.49 -21.60 0.88
CA ARG A 37 0.06 -22.75 1.61
C ARG A 37 -0.81 -23.99 1.43
N PRO A 38 -0.53 -24.90 0.47
CA PRO A 38 -0.97 -26.27 0.60
C PRO A 38 -0.21 -26.95 1.75
N HIS A 39 -0.85 -27.94 2.38
CA HIS A 39 -0.27 -28.82 3.40
C HIS A 39 1.13 -29.30 2.99
N ALA A 40 2.17 -28.71 3.59
CA ALA A 40 3.54 -29.19 3.47
C ALA A 40 4.17 -29.25 4.86
N HIS A 41 3.93 -30.38 5.53
CA HIS A 41 4.84 -30.83 6.57
C HIS A 41 6.17 -31.19 5.91
N ARG A 42 7.25 -30.83 6.62
CA ARG A 42 8.62 -31.33 6.45
C ARG A 42 9.48 -30.59 5.40
N PHE A 43 10.17 -29.55 5.86
CA PHE A 43 11.54 -29.27 5.42
C PHE A 43 12.42 -28.85 6.60
N THR A 44 13.62 -29.40 6.58
CA THR A 44 14.63 -29.49 7.63
C THR A 44 15.31 -28.15 7.90
N LYS A 45 15.74 -27.97 9.16
CA LYS A 45 16.52 -26.83 9.63
C LYS A 45 17.82 -26.72 8.82
N GLN A 46 18.04 -25.59 8.15
CA GLN A 46 19.37 -25.16 7.74
C GLN A 46 19.70 -23.86 8.47
N LYS A 47 20.69 -23.93 9.38
CA LYS A 47 21.26 -22.78 10.09
C LYS A 47 21.96 -21.89 9.07
N ALA A 48 21.40 -20.71 8.80
CA ALA A 48 22.16 -19.63 8.17
C ALA A 48 23.08 -18.99 9.23
N LYS A 49 24.39 -19.02 8.96
CA LYS A 49 25.40 -18.26 9.72
C LYS A 49 25.22 -16.77 9.40
N THR A 50 24.81 -15.98 10.38
CA THR A 50 24.82 -14.52 10.30
C THR A 50 26.24 -14.00 10.58
N ASN A 51 26.85 -13.37 9.59
CA ASN A 51 28.03 -12.52 9.79
C ASN A 51 27.56 -11.21 10.44
N SER A 52 27.92 -11.02 11.71
CA SER A 52 27.64 -9.80 12.46
C SER A 52 28.66 -8.74 12.07
N HIS A 53 28.30 -7.84 11.16
CA HIS A 53 29.02 -6.57 11.02
C HIS A 53 28.54 -5.64 12.13
N ARG A 54 29.37 -5.49 13.17
CA ARG A 54 29.22 -4.53 14.26
C ARG A 54 29.11 -3.12 13.67
N LEU A 55 27.94 -2.49 13.77
CA LEU A 55 27.82 -1.05 13.55
C LEU A 55 28.49 -0.34 14.72
N CYS A 56 29.59 0.36 14.44
CA CYS A 56 30.28 1.19 15.42
C CYS A 56 29.47 2.49 15.60
N VAL A 57 28.75 2.61 16.73
CA VAL A 57 28.14 3.86 17.17
C VAL A 57 29.23 4.70 17.82
N ARG A 58 29.73 5.72 17.12
CA ARG A 58 30.55 6.75 17.76
C ARG A 58 29.61 7.74 18.44
N GLN A 59 29.52 7.68 19.76
CA GLN A 59 28.96 8.76 20.57
C GLN A 59 29.95 9.93 20.52
N SER A 60 29.59 11.00 19.81
CA SER A 60 30.24 12.29 19.97
C SER A 60 29.59 12.98 21.17
N SER A 61 30.41 13.25 22.18
CA SER A 61 30.08 14.04 23.34
C SER A 61 30.07 15.52 22.96
N ASP A 62 28.93 16.03 22.49
CA ASP A 62 28.74 17.48 22.47
C ASP A 62 27.28 17.83 22.78
N LYS A 63 27.11 18.77 23.72
CA LYS A 63 25.84 19.13 24.35
C LYS A 63 25.35 20.45 23.78
N THR A 64 24.75 20.45 22.59
CA THR A 64 23.85 21.55 22.16
C THR A 64 23.13 21.22 20.84
N LEU A 65 21.81 21.38 20.84
CA LEU A 65 20.81 21.36 19.73
C LEU A 65 20.38 19.98 19.18
N PRO A 66 19.08 19.80 18.85
CA PRO A 66 18.56 18.51 18.41
C PRO A 66 18.96 18.28 16.95
N PHE A 67 19.89 17.35 16.72
CA PHE A 67 20.27 16.97 15.37
C PHE A 67 19.32 15.88 14.84
N PRO A 68 18.74 16.04 13.64
CA PRO A 68 17.97 14.97 13.01
C PRO A 68 18.87 13.76 12.71
N LEU A 69 18.41 12.57 13.08
CA LEU A 69 19.12 11.32 12.83
C LEU A 69 19.02 10.98 11.34
N VAL A 70 20.14 11.08 10.61
CA VAL A 70 20.19 10.82 9.16
C VAL A 70 20.15 9.32 8.88
N LEU A 71 19.02 8.82 8.38
CA LEU A 71 18.93 7.48 7.79
C LEU A 71 19.39 7.54 6.33
N LYS A 72 20.61 7.08 6.05
CA LYS A 72 21.10 6.85 4.69
C LYS A 72 20.43 5.61 4.11
N VAL A 73 19.34 5.79 3.39
CA VAL A 73 18.83 4.80 2.42
C VAL A 73 19.35 5.26 1.06
N SER A 74 20.11 4.39 0.40
CA SER A 74 20.71 4.55 -0.94
C SER A 74 20.16 5.74 -1.76
N SER A 75 20.96 6.81 -1.81
CA SER A 75 20.82 8.01 -2.64
C SER A 75 19.73 9.04 -2.31
N ILE A 76 18.96 8.90 -1.23
CA ILE A 76 18.04 9.95 -0.75
C ILE A 76 18.34 10.26 0.72
N GLU A 77 18.77 11.49 1.01
CA GLU A 77 18.85 11.97 2.39
C GLU A 77 17.43 12.14 2.93
N LEU A 78 17.02 11.22 3.79
CA LEU A 78 15.70 11.25 4.38
C LEU A 78 15.70 12.14 5.64
N ILE A 79 15.55 13.45 5.44
CA ILE A 79 15.61 14.48 6.51
C ILE A 79 14.25 14.61 7.24
N TYR A 80 13.63 13.50 7.68
CA TYR A 80 12.26 13.56 8.24
C TYR A 80 12.02 12.74 9.50
N VAL A 81 13.06 12.48 10.30
CA VAL A 81 12.81 11.98 11.66
C VAL A 81 12.73 13.17 12.60
N VAL A 82 11.55 13.78 12.69
CA VAL A 82 11.24 14.80 13.71
C VAL A 82 11.06 14.08 15.05
N ARG A 83 12.16 13.82 15.77
CA ARG A 83 12.11 13.08 17.05
C ARG A 83 11.53 13.89 18.21
N ASP A 84 11.56 15.21 18.09
CA ASP A 84 11.19 16.11 19.19
C ASP A 84 9.74 16.64 19.11
N ASP A 85 8.95 16.16 18.14
CA ASP A 85 7.53 16.54 18.06
C ASP A 85 6.74 15.81 19.14
N PRO A 86 5.93 16.52 19.96
CA PRO A 86 5.18 15.91 21.06
C PRO A 86 4.11 14.91 20.61
N THR A 87 3.72 14.93 19.35
CA THR A 87 2.74 14.02 18.76
C THR A 87 3.38 12.81 18.07
N ASN A 88 4.72 12.77 17.97
CA ASN A 88 5.42 11.64 17.40
C ASN A 88 5.24 10.38 18.26
N ASN A 89 4.74 9.30 17.66
CA ASN A 89 4.56 8.01 18.32
C ASN A 89 5.23 6.85 17.54
N VAL A 90 6.13 7.15 16.61
CA VAL A 90 6.85 6.15 15.81
C VAL A 90 8.00 5.56 16.62
N LEU A 91 7.95 4.26 16.86
CA LEU A 91 8.98 3.54 17.62
C LEU A 91 10.25 3.31 16.78
N ASP A 92 11.42 3.28 17.41
CA ASP A 92 12.69 2.95 16.74
C ASP A 92 12.64 1.57 16.04
N SER A 93 11.90 0.62 16.61
CA SER A 93 11.67 -0.69 16.00
C SER A 93 10.94 -0.59 14.66
N ILE A 94 10.06 0.40 14.48
CA ILE A 94 9.36 0.69 13.22
C ILE A 94 10.26 1.46 12.26
N PHE A 95 11.00 2.46 12.75
CA PHE A 95 12.00 3.17 11.93
C PHE A 95 13.00 2.20 11.29
N SER A 96 13.42 1.16 12.03
CA SER A 96 14.33 0.13 11.51
C SER A 96 13.77 -0.70 10.33
N LYS A 97 12.45 -0.65 10.08
CA LYS A 97 11.77 -1.37 9.00
C LYS A 97 11.58 -0.53 7.74
N LEU A 98 11.70 0.79 7.85
CA LEU A 98 11.61 1.68 6.69
C LEU A 98 12.71 1.35 5.68
N GLY A 99 12.35 1.39 4.40
CA GLY A 99 13.31 1.12 3.31
C GLY A 99 13.63 -0.36 3.07
N MET A 100 13.07 -1.31 3.84
CA MET A 100 13.25 -2.73 3.57
C MET A 100 12.70 -3.14 2.18
N GLN A 101 11.59 -2.52 1.75
CA GLN A 101 10.99 -2.65 0.41
C GLN A 101 10.90 -4.11 -0.07
N LEU A 102 10.36 -5.00 0.78
CA LEU A 102 10.35 -6.44 0.52
C LEU A 102 9.55 -6.82 -0.74
N HIS A 103 8.55 -6.01 -1.11
CA HIS A 103 7.79 -6.15 -2.34
C HIS A 103 8.59 -5.87 -3.62
N ARG A 104 9.74 -5.19 -3.53
CA ARG A 104 10.64 -4.92 -4.66
C ARG A 104 11.76 -5.96 -4.81
N ARG A 105 11.79 -6.98 -3.96
CA ARG A 105 12.79 -8.05 -4.00
C ARG A 105 12.21 -9.25 -4.72
N ASP A 106 12.65 -9.52 -5.95
CA ASP A 106 12.03 -10.54 -6.83
C ASP A 106 12.03 -11.96 -6.27
N HIS A 107 13.00 -12.29 -5.42
CA HIS A 107 13.11 -13.62 -4.79
C HIS A 107 12.41 -13.70 -3.42
N HIS A 108 11.85 -12.60 -2.93
CA HIS A 108 11.10 -12.58 -1.68
C HIS A 108 9.65 -13.00 -1.94
N PRO A 109 8.98 -13.78 -1.07
CA PRO A 109 7.60 -14.23 -1.30
C PRO A 109 6.61 -13.11 -1.65
N ILE A 110 6.77 -11.94 -1.02
CA ILE A 110 5.96 -10.75 -1.32
C ILE A 110 6.26 -10.20 -2.73
N GLY A 111 7.52 -10.18 -3.14
CA GLY A 111 7.92 -9.75 -4.48
C GLY A 111 7.47 -10.72 -5.57
N ILE A 112 7.60 -12.03 -5.32
CA ILE A 112 7.07 -13.09 -6.20
C ILE A 112 5.56 -12.91 -6.41
N LEU A 113 4.81 -12.74 -5.32
CA LEU A 113 3.37 -12.54 -5.40
C LEU A 113 3.01 -11.23 -6.14
N LYS A 114 3.72 -10.13 -5.86
CA LYS A 114 3.55 -8.87 -6.59
C LYS A 114 3.76 -9.08 -8.10
N ASN A 115 4.87 -9.72 -8.48
CA ASN A 115 5.24 -9.95 -9.87
C ASN A 115 4.21 -10.86 -10.57
N ALA A 116 3.66 -11.86 -9.89
CA ALA A 116 2.58 -12.69 -10.42
C ALA A 116 1.30 -11.88 -10.70
N ILE A 117 0.92 -10.97 -9.78
CA ILE A 117 -0.23 -10.09 -10.00
C ILE A 117 0.06 -9.10 -11.15
N TYR A 118 1.25 -8.50 -11.20
CA TYR A 118 1.66 -7.62 -12.31
C TYR A 118 1.57 -8.32 -13.67
N ASN A 119 2.04 -9.56 -13.74
CA ASN A 119 1.96 -10.38 -14.94
C ASN A 119 0.51 -10.64 -15.38
N TYR A 120 -0.39 -10.93 -14.44
CA TYR A 120 -1.82 -11.05 -14.76
C TYR A 120 -2.38 -9.80 -15.44
N PHE A 121 -2.07 -8.61 -14.90
CA PHE A 121 -2.53 -7.36 -15.46
C PHE A 121 -1.88 -7.03 -16.82
N ASP A 122 -0.60 -7.38 -17.01
CA ASP A 122 0.10 -7.21 -18.29
C ASP A 122 -0.54 -8.04 -19.40
N ILE A 123 -0.83 -9.31 -19.11
CA ILE A 123 -1.44 -10.23 -20.07
C ILE A 123 -2.89 -9.84 -20.36
N THR A 124 -3.68 -9.54 -19.32
CA THR A 124 -5.13 -9.34 -19.43
C THR A 124 -5.49 -7.96 -19.98
N TYR A 125 -4.72 -6.93 -19.63
CA TYR A 125 -5.03 -5.54 -19.97
C TYR A 125 -3.97 -4.90 -20.89
N SER A 126 -3.13 -5.70 -21.54
CA SER A 126 -2.16 -5.28 -22.56
C SER A 126 -1.33 -4.04 -22.16
N GLY A 127 -0.81 -4.04 -20.92
CA GLY A 127 0.04 -2.95 -20.42
C GLY A 127 -0.68 -1.63 -20.12
N LYS A 128 -2.02 -1.61 -20.02
CA LYS A 128 -2.80 -0.40 -19.70
C LYS A 128 -2.59 0.15 -18.29
N PHE A 129 -2.08 -0.66 -17.36
CA PHE A 129 -1.95 -0.27 -15.95
C PHE A 129 -0.55 0.25 -15.65
N ASP A 130 -0.47 1.52 -15.25
CA ASP A 130 0.74 2.09 -14.65
C ASP A 130 1.05 1.38 -13.33
N LYS A 131 2.34 1.16 -13.03
CA LYS A 131 2.76 0.41 -11.82
C LYS A 131 3.65 1.26 -10.94
N PHE A 132 3.23 1.45 -9.70
CA PHE A 132 3.95 2.22 -8.69
C PHE A 132 4.35 1.31 -7.52
N ASP A 133 5.65 1.08 -7.34
CA ASP A 133 6.15 0.29 -6.20
C ASP A 133 7.22 0.99 -5.36
N ASN A 134 7.45 2.28 -5.65
CA ASN A 134 8.50 3.12 -5.06
C ASN A 134 7.96 4.38 -4.37
N LEU A 135 6.65 4.47 -4.12
CA LEU A 135 6.05 5.62 -3.44
C LEU A 135 6.46 5.65 -1.96
N PHE A 136 6.75 6.85 -1.47
CA PHE A 136 7.29 7.06 -0.14
C PHE A 136 6.20 6.83 0.96
N PRO A 137 6.51 6.15 2.08
CA PRO A 137 5.50 5.77 3.08
C PRO A 137 5.05 6.90 4.00
N PHE A 138 5.77 8.02 4.03
CA PHE A 138 5.35 9.21 4.77
C PHE A 138 4.37 9.99 3.91
N VAL A 139 3.18 10.21 4.44
CA VAL A 139 2.09 10.91 3.76
C VAL A 139 1.46 11.90 4.72
N SER A 140 0.83 12.95 4.19
CA SER A 140 0.06 13.85 5.04
C SER A 140 -1.15 13.13 5.64
N VAL A 141 -1.61 13.59 6.81
CA VAL A 141 -2.88 13.18 7.42
C VAL A 141 -4.02 13.31 6.43
N LYS A 142 -4.01 14.39 5.63
CA LYS A 142 -4.98 14.64 4.56
C LYS A 142 -4.99 13.53 3.50
N MET A 143 -3.82 13.12 3.01
CA MET A 143 -3.73 12.04 2.02
C MET A 143 -4.19 10.71 2.60
N ASN A 144 -3.79 10.39 3.83
CA ASN A 144 -4.13 9.11 4.46
C ASN A 144 -5.60 8.99 4.85
N PHE A 145 -6.28 10.10 5.16
CA PHE A 145 -7.64 10.06 5.70
C PHE A 145 -8.65 10.95 4.94
N ASP A 146 -8.40 12.26 4.83
CA ASP A 146 -9.39 13.20 4.27
C ASP A 146 -9.70 12.91 2.78
N ASP A 147 -8.64 12.70 1.99
CA ASP A 147 -8.73 12.44 0.55
C ASP A 147 -9.45 11.11 0.23
N VAL A 148 -9.54 10.20 1.20
CA VAL A 148 -10.26 8.92 1.11
C VAL A 148 -11.57 8.91 1.91
N LEU A 149 -12.05 10.09 2.32
CA LEU A 149 -13.34 10.30 2.98
C LEU A 149 -13.46 9.54 4.33
N VAL A 150 -12.37 9.52 5.11
CA VAL A 150 -12.41 9.11 6.51
C VAL A 150 -12.69 10.36 7.34
N PRO A 151 -13.74 10.43 8.18
CA PRO A 151 -14.03 11.59 9.03
C PRO A 151 -12.96 11.85 10.12
N GLU A 152 -12.90 13.07 10.66
CA GLU A 152 -11.93 13.47 11.69
C GLU A 152 -12.10 12.74 13.03
N ASP A 153 -13.33 12.38 13.38
CA ASP A 153 -13.70 11.64 14.59
C ASP A 153 -13.59 10.11 14.42
N HIS A 154 -13.10 9.64 13.25
CA HIS A 154 -13.02 8.21 12.97
C HIS A 154 -11.91 7.53 13.78
N VAL A 155 -12.23 6.37 14.40
CA VAL A 155 -11.33 5.60 15.28
C VAL A 155 -9.96 5.31 14.67
N SER A 156 -9.87 5.11 13.36
CA SER A 156 -8.59 4.85 12.67
C SER A 156 -7.60 6.01 12.77
N ARG A 157 -8.05 7.23 13.09
CA ARG A 157 -7.18 8.39 13.31
C ARG A 157 -6.59 8.41 14.71
N SER A 158 -7.03 7.53 15.60
CA SER A 158 -6.48 7.43 16.95
C SER A 158 -4.98 7.21 16.92
N TYR A 159 -4.27 7.89 17.83
CA TYR A 159 -2.85 7.64 18.07
C TYR A 159 -2.57 6.20 18.49
N ASN A 160 -3.57 5.43 18.94
CA ASN A 160 -3.40 4.02 19.28
C ASN A 160 -3.32 3.10 18.06
N ASP A 161 -3.86 3.52 16.91
CA ASP A 161 -3.93 2.69 15.68
C ASP A 161 -2.99 3.21 14.58
N THR A 162 -2.65 4.50 14.62
CA THR A 162 -1.86 5.18 13.58
C THR A 162 -0.51 5.67 14.10
N TYR A 163 0.52 5.47 13.26
CA TYR A 163 1.86 6.02 13.48
C TYR A 163 1.95 7.46 12.97
N TYR A 164 1.92 8.42 13.88
CA TYR A 164 2.12 9.85 13.63
C TYR A 164 3.60 10.20 13.79
N VAL A 165 4.14 10.87 12.77
CA VAL A 165 5.49 11.45 12.80
C VAL A 165 5.44 12.84 13.41
N ASP A 166 4.39 13.58 13.07
CA ASP A 166 3.99 14.86 13.65
C ASP A 166 2.47 15.02 13.47
N SER A 167 1.91 16.18 13.85
CA SER A 167 0.46 16.43 13.78
C SER A 167 -0.13 16.41 12.36
N GLN A 168 0.69 16.55 11.32
CA GLN A 168 0.29 16.65 9.91
C GLN A 168 0.80 15.48 9.05
N THR A 169 1.70 14.63 9.57
CA THR A 169 2.38 13.57 8.83
C THR A 169 2.25 12.22 9.53
N VAL A 170 1.88 11.19 8.77
CA VAL A 170 1.76 9.80 9.24
C VAL A 170 2.56 8.86 8.37
N LEU A 171 2.93 7.70 8.93
CA LEU A 171 3.24 6.54 8.10
C LEU A 171 1.92 5.98 7.56
N ARG A 172 1.81 5.81 6.23
CA ARG A 172 0.56 5.42 5.56
C ARG A 172 -0.05 4.14 6.16
N CYS A 173 -1.35 4.18 6.47
CA CYS A 173 -2.09 3.04 7.03
C CYS A 173 -2.61 2.08 5.96
N HIS A 174 -2.69 2.55 4.73
CA HIS A 174 -3.13 1.82 3.55
C HIS A 174 -2.62 2.48 2.28
N ILE A 175 -2.60 1.73 1.18
CA ILE A 175 -2.11 2.23 -0.11
C ILE A 175 -3.01 3.31 -0.73
N CYS A 176 -4.29 3.36 -0.34
CA CYS A 176 -5.24 4.33 -0.87
C CYS A 176 -4.84 5.79 -0.59
N ALA A 177 -3.90 6.01 0.34
CA ALA A 177 -3.35 7.33 0.62
C ALA A 177 -2.74 8.02 -0.61
N HIS A 178 -2.33 7.24 -1.62
CA HIS A 178 -1.79 7.78 -2.88
C HIS A 178 -2.84 7.93 -4.00
N GLN A 179 -4.07 7.44 -3.80
CA GLN A 179 -5.10 7.34 -4.84
C GLN A 179 -5.48 8.73 -5.39
N ALA A 180 -5.79 9.69 -4.52
CA ALA A 180 -6.20 11.02 -4.94
C ALA A 180 -5.08 11.78 -5.67
N GLU A 181 -3.83 11.63 -5.23
CA GLU A 181 -2.67 12.23 -5.89
C GLU A 181 -2.46 11.67 -7.30
N LEU A 182 -2.51 10.35 -7.45
CA LEU A 182 -2.34 9.69 -8.75
C LEU A 182 -3.46 10.06 -9.73
N LEU A 183 -4.71 10.16 -9.25
CA LEU A 183 -5.83 10.64 -10.06
C LEU A 183 -5.66 12.10 -10.49
N ARG A 184 -5.21 12.98 -9.59
CA ARG A 184 -4.90 14.39 -9.92
C ARG A 184 -3.79 14.51 -10.96
N LYS A 185 -2.84 13.56 -10.97
CA LYS A 185 -1.77 13.45 -11.99
C LYS A 185 -2.24 12.86 -13.32
N GLY A 186 -3.52 12.46 -13.42
CA GLY A 186 -4.12 11.97 -14.67
C GLY A 186 -4.02 10.46 -14.88
N HIS A 187 -3.51 9.70 -13.91
CA HIS A 187 -3.49 8.24 -14.00
C HIS A 187 -4.92 7.69 -13.83
N THR A 188 -5.39 6.93 -14.82
CA THR A 188 -6.76 6.36 -14.83
C THR A 188 -6.78 4.85 -14.62
N HIS A 189 -5.65 4.18 -14.82
CA HIS A 189 -5.44 2.74 -14.71
C HIS A 189 -4.10 2.51 -14.02
N PHE A 190 -4.11 2.12 -12.76
CA PHE A 190 -2.85 1.95 -12.03
C PHE A 190 -2.90 0.88 -10.95
N LEU A 191 -1.74 0.29 -10.71
CA LEU A 191 -1.45 -0.61 -9.59
C LEU A 191 -0.43 0.06 -8.68
N VAL A 192 -0.70 0.05 -7.38
CA VAL A 192 0.24 0.57 -6.37
C VAL A 192 0.57 -0.54 -5.39
N THR A 193 1.85 -0.78 -5.13
CA THR A 193 2.32 -1.75 -4.15
C THR A 193 3.25 -1.08 -3.15
N GLY A 194 3.05 -1.37 -1.86
CA GLY A 194 3.94 -0.85 -0.84
C GLY A 194 3.73 -1.48 0.52
N ASP A 195 4.68 -1.20 1.39
CA ASP A 195 4.61 -1.39 2.84
C ASP A 195 3.64 -0.38 3.48
N VAL A 196 2.84 -0.82 4.44
CA VAL A 196 1.89 -0.01 5.20
C VAL A 196 2.08 -0.26 6.68
N TYR A 197 1.72 0.73 7.49
CA TYR A 197 2.10 0.83 8.89
C TYR A 197 0.86 1.00 9.76
N ARG A 198 0.69 0.11 10.73
CA ARG A 198 -0.41 0.19 11.71
C ARG A 198 0.11 -0.16 13.10
N ARG A 199 -0.40 0.52 14.11
CA ARG A 199 -0.17 0.13 15.50
C ARG A 199 -1.13 -1.01 15.80
N ASP A 200 -0.59 -2.20 15.91
CA ASP A 200 -1.36 -3.43 16.11
C ASP A 200 -0.59 -4.35 17.04
N SER A 201 -1.29 -5.31 17.64
CA SER A 201 -0.67 -6.39 18.39
C SER A 201 0.25 -7.22 17.49
N ILE A 202 1.27 -7.83 18.09
CA ILE A 202 2.19 -8.70 17.36
C ILE A 202 1.80 -10.15 17.67
N ASP A 203 1.17 -10.81 16.70
CA ASP A 203 0.83 -12.22 16.77
C ASP A 203 1.10 -12.94 15.42
N SER A 204 0.52 -14.12 15.22
CA SER A 204 0.68 -14.90 13.99
C SER A 204 -0.01 -14.26 12.77
N THR A 205 -0.99 -13.40 12.99
CA THR A 205 -1.85 -12.76 11.99
C THR A 205 -1.65 -11.24 11.89
N HIS A 206 -1.16 -10.59 12.94
CA HIS A 206 -0.99 -9.15 13.04
C HIS A 206 0.49 -8.76 13.06
N ARG A 207 0.85 -7.78 12.22
CA ARG A 207 2.20 -7.23 12.12
C ARG A 207 2.10 -5.71 11.95
N PRO A 208 2.90 -4.92 12.69
CA PRO A 208 2.89 -3.47 12.57
C PRO A 208 3.29 -2.93 11.19
N VAL A 209 4.03 -3.74 10.43
CA VAL A 209 4.42 -3.47 9.04
C VAL A 209 4.04 -4.66 8.18
N PHE A 210 3.24 -4.41 7.16
CA PHE A 210 2.82 -5.41 6.17
C PHE A 210 2.71 -4.76 4.80
N HIS A 211 2.35 -5.53 3.77
CA HIS A 211 2.33 -5.02 2.39
C HIS A 211 0.94 -5.16 1.79
N GLN A 212 0.55 -4.14 1.04
CA GLN A 212 -0.68 -4.10 0.27
C GLN A 212 -0.36 -3.86 -1.19
N MET A 213 -1.24 -4.35 -2.06
CA MET A 213 -1.33 -3.95 -3.45
C MET A 213 -2.73 -3.43 -3.70
N GLU A 214 -2.82 -2.33 -4.42
CA GLU A 214 -4.06 -1.69 -4.79
C GLU A 214 -4.17 -1.58 -6.31
N GLY A 215 -5.36 -1.83 -6.84
CA GLY A 215 -5.68 -1.59 -8.25
C GLY A 215 -6.80 -0.56 -8.39
N PHE A 216 -6.62 0.38 -9.31
CA PHE A 216 -7.57 1.44 -9.60
C PHE A 216 -7.83 1.52 -11.11
N ARG A 217 -9.11 1.63 -11.48
CA ARG A 217 -9.55 1.80 -12.87
C ARG A 217 -10.74 2.75 -12.95
N VAL A 218 -10.62 3.76 -13.82
CA VAL A 218 -11.67 4.72 -14.15
C VAL A 218 -12.33 4.32 -15.46
N PHE A 219 -13.66 4.38 -15.49
CA PHE A 219 -14.49 4.10 -16.65
C PHE A 219 -15.24 5.36 -17.07
N THR A 220 -15.23 5.60 -18.36
CA THR A 220 -15.97 6.65 -19.06
C THR A 220 -17.28 6.08 -19.61
N PRO A 221 -18.26 6.94 -19.98
CA PRO A 221 -19.48 6.48 -20.63
C PRO A 221 -19.23 5.62 -21.87
N ASP A 222 -18.21 5.93 -22.66
CA ASP A 222 -17.87 5.16 -23.86
C ASP A 222 -17.49 3.69 -23.54
N ASP A 223 -17.03 3.41 -22.32
CA ASP A 223 -16.70 2.05 -21.88
C ASP A 223 -17.95 1.20 -21.62
N TRP A 224 -19.03 1.79 -21.09
CA TRP A 224 -20.19 1.05 -20.59
C TRP A 224 -21.49 1.28 -21.36
N GLU A 225 -21.68 2.42 -22.04
CA GLU A 225 -22.88 2.71 -22.85
C GLU A 225 -23.17 1.59 -23.89
N PRO A 226 -22.17 1.02 -24.61
CA PRO A 226 -22.42 -0.07 -25.57
C PRO A 226 -22.95 -1.37 -24.94
N SER A 227 -22.75 -1.57 -23.64
CA SER A 227 -23.26 -2.76 -22.95
C SER A 227 -24.76 -2.70 -22.65
N GLY A 228 -25.37 -1.51 -22.75
CA GLY A 228 -26.74 -1.26 -22.29
C GLY A 228 -26.93 -1.33 -20.77
N MET A 229 -25.88 -1.60 -20.00
CA MET A 229 -25.92 -1.60 -18.53
C MET A 229 -25.72 -0.18 -18.00
N ASP A 230 -26.21 0.10 -16.79
CA ASP A 230 -25.78 1.30 -16.09
C ASP A 230 -24.30 1.18 -15.67
N GLY A 231 -23.58 2.30 -15.62
CA GLY A 231 -22.16 2.29 -15.28
C GLY A 231 -21.83 1.66 -13.92
N THR A 232 -22.73 1.67 -12.94
CA THR A 232 -22.47 1.00 -11.64
C THR A 232 -22.44 -0.51 -11.80
N SER A 233 -23.40 -1.07 -12.54
CA SER A 233 -23.52 -2.51 -12.80
C SER A 233 -22.37 -3.00 -13.68
N TYR A 234 -22.07 -2.28 -14.77
CA TYR A 234 -20.93 -2.60 -15.65
C TYR A 234 -19.62 -2.70 -14.87
N VAL A 235 -19.31 -1.69 -14.05
CA VAL A 235 -18.06 -1.68 -13.27
C VAL A 235 -18.06 -2.74 -12.15
N ALA A 236 -19.23 -3.12 -11.62
CA ALA A 236 -19.32 -4.24 -10.69
C ALA A 236 -18.93 -5.56 -11.35
N GLU A 237 -19.45 -5.78 -12.56
CA GLU A 237 -19.22 -6.99 -13.34
C GLU A 237 -17.76 -7.07 -13.83
N ASP A 238 -17.20 -5.98 -14.35
CA ASP A 238 -15.79 -5.90 -14.72
C ASP A 238 -14.88 -6.20 -13.53
N LEU A 239 -15.17 -5.62 -12.36
CA LEU A 239 -14.39 -5.87 -11.15
C LEU A 239 -14.46 -7.33 -10.72
N LYS A 240 -15.65 -7.93 -10.75
CA LYS A 240 -15.82 -9.35 -10.42
C LYS A 240 -15.03 -10.24 -11.38
N LYS A 241 -15.16 -10.01 -12.69
CA LYS A 241 -14.41 -10.74 -13.72
C LYS A 241 -12.90 -10.59 -13.55
N CYS A 242 -12.42 -9.39 -13.28
CA CYS A 242 -11.01 -9.10 -12.99
C CYS A 242 -10.50 -9.93 -11.80
N LEU A 243 -11.22 -9.93 -10.68
CA LEU A 243 -10.78 -10.63 -9.47
C LEU A 243 -10.88 -12.16 -9.59
N GLU A 244 -11.91 -12.66 -10.28
CA GLU A 244 -12.02 -14.09 -10.60
C GLU A 244 -10.90 -14.54 -11.53
N GLY A 245 -10.59 -13.75 -12.56
CA GLY A 245 -9.47 -14.01 -13.46
C GLY A 245 -8.13 -13.99 -12.74
N LEU A 246 -7.92 -13.02 -11.85
CA LEU A 246 -6.72 -12.95 -11.02
C LEU A 246 -6.61 -14.17 -10.10
N ALA A 247 -7.69 -14.59 -9.45
CA ALA A 247 -7.70 -15.79 -8.62
C ALA A 247 -7.33 -17.03 -9.44
N ARG A 248 -7.90 -17.21 -10.64
CA ARG A 248 -7.54 -18.33 -11.53
C ARG A 248 -6.08 -18.27 -11.97
N HIS A 249 -5.54 -17.08 -12.21
CA HIS A 249 -4.13 -16.91 -12.58
C HIS A 249 -3.18 -17.32 -11.44
N LEU A 250 -3.53 -16.97 -10.20
CA LEU A 250 -2.68 -17.24 -9.03
C LEU A 250 -2.79 -18.67 -8.50
N PHE A 251 -3.98 -19.27 -8.57
CA PHE A 251 -4.28 -20.55 -7.91
C PHE A 251 -4.64 -21.68 -8.88
N GLY A 252 -4.79 -21.40 -10.18
CA GLY A 252 -5.32 -22.34 -11.16
C GLY A 252 -6.86 -22.36 -11.19
N THR A 253 -7.41 -23.26 -12.00
CA THR A 253 -8.86 -23.52 -12.01
C THR A 253 -9.26 -24.23 -10.71
N VAL A 254 -10.00 -23.53 -9.87
CA VAL A 254 -10.65 -24.06 -8.66
C VAL A 254 -11.97 -24.73 -9.00
#